data_AF-A0A165MXN6-F1
#
_entry.id   AF-A0A165MXN6-F1
#
_cell.length_a   1.000
_cell.length_b   1.000
_cell.length_c   1.000
_cell.angle_alpha   90.00
_cell.angle_beta   90.00
_cell.angle_gamma   90.00
#
_symmetry.space_group_name_H-M   'P 1'
#
loop_
_entity.id
_entity.type
_entity.pdbx_description
1 polymer ?
#
loop_
_entity_poly.entity_id
_entity_poly.type
_entity_poly.pdbx_seq_one_letter_code
_entity_poly.pdbx_strand_id
1 'polypeptide(L)'
;MKLFLILGAIQAMLAVMLGAFGAHALEAKLTARNMLSVYQTGVQYHMYHALALLAVGILLGKWPASALLTGAGWSFFIGILLFSGSLYALSNTGMKFFGPITPLGGVAFIVGWILLIIAVVKA
;
A
#
# COMPACT_ATOMS: atom_id res chain seq x y z
N MET A 1 -17.44 -7.96 -2.07
CA MET A 1 -17.07 -7.86 -3.50
C MET A 1 -15.71 -8.54 -3.72
N LYS A 2 -15.60 -9.46 -4.70
CA LYS A 2 -14.33 -10.19 -4.98
C LYS A 2 -13.17 -9.28 -5.40
N LEU A 3 -13.47 -8.06 -5.88
CA LEU A 3 -12.49 -7.10 -6.37
C LEU A 3 -11.37 -6.81 -5.36
N PHE A 4 -11.68 -6.47 -4.11
CA PHE A 4 -10.64 -6.13 -3.13
C PHE A 4 -9.80 -7.32 -2.68
N LEU A 5 -10.34 -8.55 -2.75
CA LEU A 5 -9.54 -9.76 -2.56
C LEU A 5 -8.53 -9.93 -3.70
N ILE A 6 -8.97 -9.73 -4.94
CA ILE A 6 -8.11 -9.80 -6.13
C ILE A 6 -7.02 -8.71 -6.06
N LEU A 7 -7.41 -7.46 -5.78
CA LEU A 7 -6.46 -6.36 -5.64
C LEU A 7 -5.48 -6.59 -4.48
N GLY A 8 -5.96 -7.03 -3.32
CA GLY A 8 -5.10 -7.35 -2.18
C GLY A 8 -4.11 -8.47 -2.49
N ALA A 9 -4.54 -9.53 -3.18
CA ALA A 9 -3.67 -10.64 -3.58
C ALA A 9 -2.61 -10.20 -4.60
N ILE A 10 -3.00 -9.41 -5.61
CA ILE A 10 -2.08 -8.83 -6.59
C ILE A 10 -1.05 -7.93 -5.89
N GLN A 11 -1.50 -7.04 -5.00
CA GLN A 11 -0.60 -6.13 -4.30
C GLN A 11 0.33 -6.86 -3.32
N ALA A 12 -0.15 -7.90 -2.63
CA ALA A 12 0.70 -8.72 -1.77
C ALA A 12 1.77 -9.45 -2.59
N MET A 13 1.39 -10.04 -3.73
CA MET A 13 2.35 -10.65 -4.67
C MET A 13 3.38 -9.63 -5.16
N LEU A 14 2.95 -8.44 -5.58
CA LEU A 14 3.84 -7.37 -6.03
C LEU A 14 4.77 -6.87 -4.91
N ALA A 15 4.28 -6.74 -3.68
CA ALA A 15 5.10 -6.38 -2.53
C ALA A 15 6.19 -7.44 -2.26
N VAL A 16 5.88 -8.73 -2.39
CA VAL A 16 6.89 -9.81 -2.30
C VAL A 16 7.91 -9.70 -3.43
N MET A 17 7.45 -9.55 -4.68
CA MET A 17 8.33 -9.45 -5.85
C MET A 17 9.28 -8.26 -5.73
N LEU A 18 8.76 -7.08 -5.37
CA LEU A 18 9.54 -5.86 -5.19
C LEU A 18 10.47 -5.98 -3.98
N GLY A 19 10.02 -6.56 -2.87
CA GLY A 19 10.87 -6.83 -1.71
C GLY A 19 12.07 -7.71 -2.04
N ALA A 20 11.83 -8.83 -2.73
CA ALA A 20 12.88 -9.74 -3.15
C ALA A 20 13.84 -9.08 -4.15
N PHE A 21 13.30 -8.35 -5.14
CA PHE A 21 14.10 -7.61 -6.12
C PHE A 21 14.95 -6.52 -5.46
N GLY A 22 14.39 -5.79 -4.50
CA GLY A 22 15.10 -4.81 -3.69
C GLY A 22 16.28 -5.41 -2.94
N ALA A 23 16.07 -6.55 -2.29
CA ALA A 23 17.08 -7.22 -1.46
C ALA A 23 18.18 -7.91 -2.27
N HIS A 24 17.91 -8.42 -3.48
CA HIS A 24 18.89 -9.22 -4.22
C HIS A 24 19.48 -8.48 -5.43
N ALA A 25 18.66 -7.72 -6.15
CA ALA A 25 19.08 -7.10 -7.42
C ALA A 25 19.43 -5.62 -7.29
N LEU A 26 18.84 -4.91 -6.31
CA LEU A 26 19.01 -3.46 -6.16
C LEU A 26 19.80 -3.02 -4.92
N GLU A 27 20.12 -3.93 -3.99
CA GLU A 27 20.67 -3.57 -2.68
C GLU A 27 21.92 -2.69 -2.80
N ALA A 28 22.95 -3.14 -3.53
CA ALA A 28 24.19 -2.38 -3.70
C ALA A 28 23.95 -0.97 -4.30
N LYS A 29 23.07 -0.88 -5.31
CA LYS A 29 22.73 0.40 -5.97
C LYS A 29 21.97 1.33 -5.02
N LEU A 30 21.04 0.81 -4.24
CA LEU A 30 20.25 1.58 -3.28
C LEU A 30 21.11 2.05 -2.10
N THR A 31 22.01 1.21 -1.60
CA THR A 31 22.98 1.55 -0.55
C THR A 31 23.93 2.65 -1.01
N ALA A 32 24.49 2.54 -2.22
CA ALA A 32 25.36 3.58 -2.79
C ALA A 32 24.66 4.95 -2.93
N ARG A 33 23.33 4.97 -3.03
CA ARG A 33 22.50 6.18 -3.11
C ARG A 33 21.93 6.65 -1.77
N ASN A 34 22.22 5.93 -0.67
CA ASN A 34 21.60 6.15 0.63
C ASN A 34 20.05 6.09 0.59
N MET A 35 19.49 5.17 -0.21
CA MET A 35 18.06 5.03 -0.48
C MET A 35 17.50 3.65 -0.11
N LEU A 36 18.31 2.77 0.48
CA LEU A 36 17.88 1.42 0.85
C LEU A 36 16.71 1.43 1.85
N SER A 37 16.81 2.24 2.92
CA SER A 37 15.75 2.36 3.93
C SER A 37 14.46 2.96 3.35
N VAL A 38 14.57 3.88 2.39
CA VAL A 38 13.44 4.49 1.69
C VAL A 38 12.70 3.44 0.86
N TYR A 39 13.43 2.61 0.12
CA TYR A 39 12.85 1.50 -0.64
C TYR A 39 12.17 0.48 0.28
N GLN A 40 12.85 0.08 1.37
CA GLN A 40 12.33 -0.88 2.35
C GLN A 40 11.06 -0.36 3.03
N THR A 41 10.99 0.93 3.37
CA THR A 41 9.77 1.57 3.87
C THR A 41 8.61 1.43 2.88
N GLY A 42 8.88 1.65 1.59
CA GLY A 42 7.91 1.43 0.52
C GLY A 42 7.39 -0.02 0.47
N VAL A 43 8.29 -1.01 0.52
CA VAL A 43 7.91 -2.44 0.54
C VAL A 43 7.07 -2.80 1.78
N GLN A 44 7.46 -2.31 2.96
CA GLN A 44 6.77 -2.60 4.20
C GLN A 44 5.34 -2.05 4.19
N TYR A 45 5.17 -0.78 3.84
CA TYR A 45 3.85 -0.15 3.77
C TYR A 45 2.98 -0.75 2.65
N HIS A 46 3.57 -1.14 1.52
CA HIS A 46 2.86 -1.86 0.46
C HIS A 46 2.25 -3.16 1.01
N MET A 47 3.05 -4.00 1.67
CA MET A 47 2.58 -5.29 2.20
C MET A 47 1.47 -5.12 3.25
N TYR A 48 1.65 -4.21 4.22
CA TYR A 48 0.63 -4.00 5.26
C TYR A 48 -0.73 -3.58 4.69
N HIS A 49 -0.73 -2.70 3.70
CA HIS A 49 -1.99 -2.22 3.11
C HIS A 49 -2.56 -3.18 2.05
N ALA A 50 -1.74 -4.05 1.46
CA ALA A 50 -2.21 -5.18 0.67
C ALA A 50 -2.97 -6.20 1.54
N LEU A 51 -2.45 -6.51 2.74
CA LEU A 51 -3.15 -7.34 3.71
C LEU A 51 -4.43 -6.67 4.22
N ALA A 52 -4.42 -5.36 4.42
CA ALA A 52 -5.62 -4.60 4.76
C ALA A 52 -6.69 -4.68 3.65
N LEU A 53 -6.30 -4.65 2.36
CA LEU A 53 -7.20 -4.88 1.23
C LEU A 53 -7.85 -6.26 1.26
N LEU A 54 -7.07 -7.31 1.57
CA LEU A 54 -7.61 -8.66 1.75
C LEU A 54 -8.64 -8.69 2.89
N ALA A 55 -8.32 -8.07 4.03
CA ALA A 55 -9.25 -7.96 5.15
C ALA A 55 -10.55 -7.24 4.77
N VAL A 56 -10.47 -6.12 4.05
CA VAL A 56 -11.65 -5.40 3.51
C VAL A 56 -12.46 -6.31 2.59
N GLY A 57 -11.81 -7.07 1.71
CA GLY A 57 -12.47 -8.03 0.82
C GLY A 57 -13.24 -9.12 1.57
N ILE A 58 -12.67 -9.66 2.65
CA ILE A 58 -13.30 -10.64 3.54
C ILE A 58 -14.50 -10.02 4.26
N LEU A 59 -14.36 -8.82 4.83
CA LEU A 59 -15.43 -8.14 5.55
C LEU A 59 -16.59 -7.73 4.63
N LEU A 60 -16.32 -7.35 3.39
CA LEU A 60 -17.35 -7.14 2.37
C LEU A 60 -18.04 -8.44 1.91
N GLY A 61 -17.53 -9.61 2.30
CA GLY A 61 -18.27 -10.87 2.21
C GLY A 61 -19.36 -10.98 3.29
N LYS A 62 -19.14 -10.39 4.47
CA LYS A 62 -20.10 -10.36 5.58
C LYS A 62 -21.10 -9.21 5.48
N TRP A 63 -20.63 -8.03 5.06
CA TRP A 63 -21.44 -6.81 4.94
C TRP A 63 -21.32 -6.21 3.52
N PRO A 64 -21.97 -6.80 2.51
CA PRO A 64 -21.72 -6.49 1.10
C PRO A 64 -22.06 -5.06 0.66
N ALA A 65 -23.01 -4.41 1.34
CA ALA A 65 -23.50 -3.07 1.03
C ALA A 65 -22.78 -1.96 1.82
N SER A 66 -21.71 -2.29 2.56
CA SER A 66 -21.00 -1.29 3.37
C SER A 66 -20.18 -0.32 2.50
N ALA A 67 -20.70 0.90 2.33
CA ALA A 67 -19.99 2.00 1.66
C ALA A 67 -18.69 2.36 2.38
N LEU A 68 -18.65 2.25 3.71
CA LEU A 68 -17.44 2.53 4.51
C LEU A 68 -16.32 1.52 4.20
N LEU A 69 -16.62 0.22 4.11
CA LEU A 69 -15.63 -0.78 3.73
C LEU A 69 -15.15 -0.59 2.28
N THR A 70 -16.06 -0.23 1.38
CA THR A 70 -15.70 0.06 -0.02
C THR A 70 -14.76 1.27 -0.10
N GLY A 71 -15.05 2.33 0.66
CA GLY A 71 -14.18 3.49 0.80
C GLY A 71 -12.82 3.12 1.38
N ALA A 72 -12.79 2.32 2.45
CA ALA A 72 -11.55 1.84 3.06
C ALA A 72 -10.67 1.08 2.05
N GLY A 73 -11.26 0.18 1.27
CA GLY A 73 -10.55 -0.57 0.23
C GLY A 73 -9.91 0.35 -0.82
N TRP A 74 -10.66 1.31 -1.37
CA TRP A 74 -10.09 2.26 -2.33
C TRP A 74 -9.03 3.17 -1.72
N SER A 75 -9.23 3.64 -0.48
CA SER A 75 -8.23 4.43 0.25
C SER A 75 -6.92 3.67 0.44
N PHE A 76 -6.96 2.38 0.81
CA PHE A 76 -5.75 1.56 0.88
C PHE A 76 -5.10 1.35 -0.49
N PHE A 77 -5.88 1.04 -1.52
CA PHE A 77 -5.33 0.81 -2.86
C PHE A 77 -4.64 2.07 -3.42
N ILE A 78 -5.31 3.22 -3.35
CA ILE A 78 -4.75 4.52 -3.76
C ILE A 78 -3.52 4.86 -2.91
N GLY A 79 -3.58 4.61 -1.60
CA GLY A 79 -2.45 4.80 -0.70
C GLY A 79 -1.24 3.98 -1.11
N ILE A 80 -1.40 2.73 -1.53
CA ILE A 80 -0.28 1.89 -2.02
C ILE A 80 0.37 2.55 -3.24
N LEU A 81 -0.43 2.98 -4.21
CA LEU A 81 0.09 3.59 -5.44
C LEU A 81 0.83 4.90 -5.15
N LEU A 82 0.26 5.77 -4.31
CA LEU A 82 0.82 7.08 -4.02
C LEU A 82 1.97 7.03 -3.02
N PHE A 83 1.88 6.23 -1.96
CA PHE A 83 2.92 6.15 -0.91
C PHE A 83 4.04 5.20 -1.33
N SER A 84 3.72 3.95 -1.63
CA SER A 84 4.75 2.94 -1.90
C SER A 84 5.33 3.14 -3.29
N GLY A 85 4.47 3.41 -4.28
CA GLY A 85 4.90 3.71 -5.65
C GLY A 85 5.83 4.91 -5.74
N SER A 86 5.54 6.01 -5.03
CA SER A 86 6.43 7.19 -5.01
C SER A 86 7.78 6.87 -4.37
N LEU A 87 7.82 6.08 -3.29
CA LEU A 87 9.07 5.68 -2.63
C LEU A 87 9.92 4.77 -3.53
N TYR A 88 9.31 3.86 -4.29
CA TYR A 88 10.01 3.08 -5.30
C TYR A 88 10.59 3.97 -6.39
N ALA A 89 9.80 4.92 -6.92
CA ALA A 89 10.24 5.84 -7.94
C ALA A 89 11.38 6.75 -7.43
N LEU A 90 11.23 7.33 -6.24
CA LEU A 90 12.22 8.18 -5.58
C LEU A 90 13.54 7.44 -5.36
N SER A 91 13.50 6.25 -4.76
CA SER A 91 14.70 5.47 -4.45
C SER A 91 15.45 5.00 -5.70
N ASN A 92 14.73 4.66 -6.79
CA ASN A 92 15.34 4.19 -8.03
C ASN A 92 15.85 5.30 -8.96
N THR A 93 15.20 6.47 -8.96
CA THR A 93 15.53 7.57 -9.88
C THR A 93 16.30 8.71 -9.21
N GLY A 94 16.14 8.91 -7.90
CA GLY A 94 16.64 10.08 -7.18
C GLY A 94 15.83 11.36 -7.43
N MET A 95 14.74 11.31 -8.21
CA MET A 95 13.94 12.48 -8.53
C MET A 95 13.13 12.95 -7.32
N LYS A 96 13.52 14.09 -6.74
CA LYS A 96 12.90 14.66 -5.52
C LYS A 96 11.42 15.02 -5.68
N PHE A 97 10.92 15.15 -6.91
CA PHE A 97 9.50 15.41 -7.20
C PHE A 97 8.56 14.32 -6.66
N PHE A 98 9.03 13.09 -6.49
CA PHE A 98 8.22 12.02 -5.90
C PHE A 98 8.02 12.17 -4.38
N GLY A 99 8.88 12.94 -3.69
CA GLY A 99 8.82 13.12 -2.24
C GLY A 99 7.47 13.69 -1.75
N PRO A 100 6.97 14.80 -2.31
CA PRO A 100 5.68 15.38 -1.95
C PRO A 100 4.45 14.49 -2.24
N ILE A 101 4.58 13.43 -3.03
CA ILE A 101 3.47 12.51 -3.34
C ILE A 101 3.27 11.51 -2.18
N THR A 102 4.34 11.13 -1.49
CA THR A 102 4.29 10.15 -0.39
C THR A 102 3.31 10.54 0.72
N PRO A 103 3.29 11.79 1.24
CA PRO A 103 2.32 12.21 2.25
C PRO A 103 0.86 12.05 1.83
N LEU A 104 0.53 12.25 0.55
CA LEU A 104 -0.83 12.07 0.03
C LEU A 104 -1.29 10.61 0.16
N GLY A 105 -0.38 9.67 -0.15
CA GLY A 105 -0.64 8.25 0.09
C GLY A 105 -0.76 7.90 1.57
N GLY A 106 0.01 8.56 2.44
CA GLY A 106 -0.10 8.41 3.90
C GLY A 106 -1.46 8.86 4.44
N VAL A 107 -1.97 10.00 3.95
CA VAL A 107 -3.33 10.46 4.27
C VAL A 107 -4.37 9.45 3.78
N ALA A 108 -4.22 8.92 2.57
CA ALA A 108 -5.12 7.89 2.06
C ALA A 108 -5.12 6.63 2.96
N PHE A 109 -3.96 6.18 3.43
CA PHE A 109 -3.89 5.08 4.41
C PHE A 109 -4.62 5.39 5.71
N ILE A 110 -4.42 6.57 6.29
CA ILE A 110 -5.10 6.99 7.52
C ILE A 110 -6.62 6.98 7.32
N VAL A 111 -7.11 7.56 6.22
CA VAL A 111 -8.53 7.54 5.86
C VAL A 111 -9.04 6.11 5.74
N GLY A 112 -8.27 5.22 5.09
CA GLY A 112 -8.65 3.81 4.95
C GLY A 112 -8.84 3.11 6.29
N TRP A 113 -7.91 3.30 7.23
CA TRP A 113 -8.01 2.74 8.57
C TRP A 113 -9.17 3.33 9.38
N ILE A 114 -9.38 4.65 9.31
CA ILE A 114 -10.52 5.31 9.97
C ILE A 114 -11.85 4.75 9.45
N LEU A 115 -12.00 4.64 8.13
CA LEU A 115 -13.22 4.10 7.51
C LEU A 115 -13.45 2.64 7.91
N LEU A 116 -12.40 1.83 7.98
CA LEU A 116 -12.47 0.45 8.45
C LEU A 116 -12.92 0.37 9.92
N ILE A 117 -12.36 1.21 10.81
CA ILE A 117 -12.75 1.29 12.22
C ILE A 117 -14.24 1.64 12.34
N ILE A 118 -14.67 2.71 11.66
CA ILE A 118 -16.08 3.16 11.70
C ILE A 118 -17.01 2.08 11.13
N ALA A 119 -16.59 1.40 10.06
CA ALA A 119 -17.37 0.31 9.48
C ALA A 119 -17.60 -0.80 10.51
N VAL A 120 -16.54 -1.27 11.17
CA VAL A 120 -16.62 -2.38 12.13
C VAL A 120 -17.41 -2.00 13.39
N VAL A 121 -17.27 -0.76 13.88
CA VAL A 121 -18.04 -0.28 15.05
C VAL A 121 -19.54 -0.21 14.76
N LYS A 122 -19.93 0.03 13.51
CA LYS A 122 -21.35 0.13 13.08
C LYS A 122 -21.96 -1.19 12.62
N ALA A 123 -21.16 -2.24 12.50
CA ALA A 123 -21.52 -3.46 11.80
C ALA A 123 -22.26 -4.50 12.65
#